data_AF-A0A066YP39-F1
#
_entry.id   AF-A0A066YP39-F1
#
_cell.length_a   1.000
_cell.length_b   1.000
_cell.length_c   1.000
_cell.angle_alpha   90.00
_cell.angle_beta   90.00
_cell.angle_gamma   90.00
#
_symmetry.space_group_name_H-M   'P 1'
#
loop_
_entity.id
_entity.type
_entity.pdbx_description
1 polymer ?
#
loop_
_entity_poly.entity_id
_entity_poly.type
_entity_poly.pdbx_seq_one_letter_code
_entity_poly.pdbx_strand_id
1 'polypeptide(L)'
;MMAGNITVLAGGKQFNFGAKTAARALVLAPDASGQIVLKWDLNVLATFIGPTFDKVKTTKGGQSSPITAQDVADAIGQTVAKTGRERVFKFPA
;
A
#
# COMPACT_ATOMS: atom_id res chain seq x y z
N MET A 1 3.20 -6.37 -17.60
CA MET A 1 3.95 -5.22 -17.07
C MET A 1 2.99 -4.37 -16.25
N MET A 2 3.34 -3.90 -15.04
CA MET A 2 2.43 -3.04 -14.28
C MET A 2 2.12 -1.77 -15.07
N ALA A 3 0.85 -1.36 -15.12
CA ALA A 3 0.38 -0.18 -15.81
C ALA A 3 0.83 1.12 -15.09
N GLY A 4 2.12 1.41 -15.04
CA GLY A 4 2.65 2.58 -14.31
C GLY A 4 2.52 2.48 -12.79
N ASN A 5 3.13 3.44 -12.09
CA ASN A 5 3.16 3.47 -10.63
C ASN A 5 1.76 3.71 -10.05
N ILE A 6 1.50 3.14 -8.87
CA ILE A 6 0.35 3.49 -8.04
C ILE A 6 0.80 4.57 -7.07
N THR A 7 0.05 5.65 -7.00
CA THR A 7 0.32 6.76 -6.09
C THR A 7 -0.56 6.63 -4.85
N VAL A 8 0.03 6.65 -3.67
CA VAL A 8 -0.69 6.66 -2.38
C VAL A 8 -0.46 8.01 -1.71
N LEU A 9 -1.55 8.73 -1.41
CA LEU A 9 -1.53 10.09 -0.86
C LEU A 9 -2.15 10.14 0.53
N ALA A 10 -1.53 10.87 1.45
CA ALA A 10 -2.11 11.19 2.76
C ALA A 10 -1.49 12.46 3.34
N GLY A 11 -2.30 13.38 3.87
CA GLY A 11 -1.78 14.57 4.57
C GLY A 11 -0.76 15.40 3.76
N GLY A 12 -0.90 15.46 2.43
CA GLY A 12 0.06 16.13 1.53
C GLY A 12 1.35 15.35 1.27
N LYS A 13 1.51 14.16 1.84
CA LYS A 13 2.61 13.22 1.58
C LYS A 13 2.22 12.22 0.51
N GLN A 14 3.22 11.68 -0.19
CA GLN A 14 3.04 10.77 -1.30
C GLN A 14 4.04 9.61 -1.24
N PHE A 15 3.53 8.41 -1.48
CA PHE A 15 4.33 7.21 -1.74
C PHE A 15 4.00 6.66 -3.14
N ASN A 16 5.02 6.36 -3.93
CA ASN A 16 4.85 5.79 -5.28
C ASN A 16 5.25 4.31 -5.28
N PHE A 17 4.25 3.45 -5.40
CA PHE A 17 4.43 2.02 -5.55
C PHE A 17 4.66 1.66 -7.03
N GLY A 18 5.85 1.16 -7.34
CA GLY A 18 6.24 0.78 -8.71
C GLY A 18 6.85 -0.62 -8.79
N ALA A 19 7.32 -0.99 -9.99
CA ALA A 19 7.86 -2.33 -10.28
C ALA A 19 8.94 -2.81 -9.32
N LYS A 20 9.85 -1.92 -8.90
CA LYS A 20 10.93 -2.25 -7.95
C LYS A 20 10.39 -2.64 -6.57
N THR A 21 9.42 -1.90 -6.06
CA THR A 21 8.79 -2.21 -4.76
C THR A 21 7.97 -3.49 -4.88
N ALA A 22 7.18 -3.62 -5.95
CA ALA A 22 6.36 -4.81 -6.19
C ALA A 22 7.20 -6.10 -6.25
N ALA A 23 8.32 -6.07 -6.97
CA ALA A 23 9.21 -7.23 -7.13
C ALA A 23 9.85 -7.70 -5.81
N ARG A 24 9.88 -6.87 -4.77
CA ARG A 24 10.45 -7.23 -3.45
C ARG A 24 9.41 -7.46 -2.37
N ALA A 25 8.29 -6.73 -2.43
CA ALA A 25 7.26 -6.79 -1.41
C ALA A 25 6.20 -7.87 -1.69
N LEU A 26 6.13 -8.43 -2.90
CA LEU A 26 5.23 -9.55 -3.22
C LEU A 26 5.95 -10.88 -2.98
N VAL A 27 5.41 -11.70 -2.09
CA VAL A 27 5.97 -13.01 -1.71
C VAL A 27 4.88 -14.08 -1.75
N LEU A 28 5.27 -15.33 -1.97
CA LEU A 28 4.39 -16.48 -1.80
C LEU A 28 4.47 -16.96 -0.36
N ALA A 29 3.32 -17.03 0.32
CA ALA A 29 3.25 -17.50 1.70
C ALA A 29 1.91 -18.21 1.98
N PRO A 30 1.89 -19.21 2.86
CA PRO A 30 0.66 -19.89 3.23
C PRO A 30 -0.34 -18.92 3.88
N ASP A 31 -1.62 -19.08 3.56
CA ASP A 31 -2.74 -18.45 4.25
C ASP A 31 -3.13 -19.21 5.53
N ALA A 32 -4.17 -18.74 6.22
CA ALA A 32 -4.65 -19.37 7.45
C ALA A 32 -5.15 -20.81 7.24
N SER A 33 -5.46 -21.19 6.01
CA SER A 33 -5.84 -22.56 5.62
C SER A 33 -4.65 -23.42 5.16
N GLY A 34 -3.44 -22.84 5.12
CA GLY A 34 -2.23 -23.51 4.64
C GLY A 34 -2.04 -23.45 3.12
N GLN A 35 -2.92 -22.77 2.38
CA GLN A 35 -2.80 -22.61 0.93
C GLN A 35 -1.75 -21.54 0.60
N ILE A 36 -0.82 -21.86 -0.31
CA ILE A 36 0.17 -20.89 -0.77
C ILE A 36 -0.52 -19.82 -1.62
N VAL A 37 -0.50 -18.58 -1.13
CA VAL A 37 -1.09 -17.43 -1.81
C VAL A 37 -0.07 -16.31 -1.95
N LEU A 38 -0.32 -15.40 -2.89
CA LEU A 38 0.47 -14.19 -3.04
C LEU A 38 0.12 -13.22 -1.90
N LYS A 39 1.12 -12.80 -1.13
CA LYS A 39 0.99 -11.87 -0.01
C LYS A 39 1.97 -10.71 -0.11
N TRP A 40 1.66 -9.66 0.64
CA TRP A 40 2.60 -8.59 0.91
C TRP A 40 3.54 -8.97 2.05
N ASP A 41 4.84 -8.82 1.84
CA ASP A 41 5.81 -8.69 2.91
C ASP A 41 5.72 -7.26 3.48
N LEU A 42 5.03 -7.14 4.61
CA LEU A 42 4.79 -5.85 5.26
C LEU A 42 6.06 -5.22 5.82
N ASN A 43 7.09 -6.00 6.15
CA ASN A 43 8.36 -5.47 6.65
C ASN A 43 9.16 -4.83 5.51
N VAL A 44 9.21 -5.51 4.36
CA VAL A 44 9.82 -4.97 3.15
C VAL A 44 9.05 -3.74 2.68
N LEU A 45 7.72 -3.81 2.64
CA LEU A 45 6.88 -2.67 2.26
C LEU A 45 7.08 -1.48 3.20
N ALA A 46 7.10 -1.70 4.52
CA ALA A 46 7.37 -0.65 5.51
C ALA A 46 8.74 0.00 5.28
N THR A 47 9.76 -0.77 4.92
CA THR A 47 11.10 -0.24 4.59
C THR A 47 11.06 0.69 3.38
N PHE A 48 10.25 0.38 2.37
CA PHE A 48 10.07 1.24 1.20
C PHE A 48 9.25 2.49 1.48
N ILE A 49 8.23 2.40 2.34
CA ILE A 49 7.42 3.54 2.77
C ILE A 49 8.29 4.50 3.60
N GLY A 50 9.12 3.94 4.48
CA GLY A 50 9.97 4.71 5.39
C GLY A 50 9.15 5.74 6.20
N PRO A 51 9.70 6.93 6.50
CA PRO A 51 9.04 7.93 7.32
C PRO A 51 7.96 8.74 6.57
N THR A 52 7.58 8.33 5.35
CA THR A 52 6.71 9.12 4.45
C THR A 52 5.39 9.52 5.11
N PHE A 53 4.80 8.61 5.87
CA PHE A 53 3.53 8.82 6.56
C PHE A 53 3.67 8.96 8.08
N ASP A 54 4.87 9.21 8.59
CA ASP A 54 5.07 9.47 10.01
C ASP A 54 4.23 10.67 10.45
N LYS A 55 3.53 10.50 11.58
CA LYS A 55 2.60 11.49 12.14
C LYS A 55 1.40 11.83 11.25
N VAL A 56 1.24 11.17 10.11
CA VAL A 56 0.03 11.27 9.28
C VAL A 56 -0.99 10.27 9.80
N LYS A 57 -2.23 10.73 9.96
CA LYS A 57 -3.37 9.91 10.36
C LYS A 57 -4.36 9.80 9.22
N THR A 58 -5.19 8.77 9.29
CA THR A 58 -6.35 8.58 8.42
C THR A 58 -7.58 8.23 9.25
N THR A 59 -8.75 8.61 8.76
CA THR A 59 -10.02 8.26 9.39
C THR A 59 -10.48 6.86 8.95
N LYS A 60 -10.69 5.96 9.91
CA LYS A 60 -11.26 4.62 9.71
C LYS A 60 -12.41 4.40 10.68
N GLY A 61 -13.60 4.06 10.18
CA GLY A 61 -14.78 3.85 11.03
C GLY A 61 -15.14 5.07 11.90
N GLY A 62 -14.84 6.29 11.43
CA GLY A 62 -15.04 7.53 12.19
C GLY A 62 -13.95 7.87 13.22
N GLN A 63 -12.91 7.05 13.35
CA GLN A 63 -11.80 7.28 14.28
C GLN A 63 -10.50 7.60 13.54
N SER A 64 -9.75 8.58 14.06
CA SER A 64 -8.44 8.96 13.52
C SER A 64 -7.34 8.01 14.01
N SER A 65 -6.69 7.30 13.09
CA SER A 65 -5.64 6.31 13.37
C SER A 65 -4.37 6.57 12.56
N PRO A 66 -3.17 6.22 13.04
CA PRO A 66 -1.96 6.26 12.23
C PRO A 66 -2.08 5.40 10.96
N ILE A 67 -1.40 5.81 9.90
CA ILE A 67 -1.29 5.00 8.67
C ILE A 67 -0.22 3.93 8.88
N THR A 68 -0.59 2.68 8.65
CA THR A 68 0.28 1.51 8.78
C THR A 68 0.70 0.98 7.40
N ALA A 69 1.72 0.11 7.36
CA ALA A 69 2.09 -0.58 6.12
C ALA A 69 0.96 -1.46 5.57
N GLN A 70 0.13 -2.04 6.44
CA GLN A 70 -1.06 -2.79 6.04
C GLN A 70 -2.05 -1.89 5.29
N ASP A 71 -2.29 -0.67 5.78
CA ASP A 71 -3.20 0.26 5.11
C ASP A 71 -2.71 0.64 3.71
N VAL A 72 -1.40 0.84 3.56
CA VAL A 72 -0.79 1.12 2.26
C VAL A 72 -0.91 -0.10 1.34
N ALA A 73 -0.72 -1.31 1.86
CA ALA A 73 -0.92 -2.55 1.10
C ALA A 73 -2.37 -2.70 0.61
N ASP A 74 -3.35 -2.40 1.46
CA ASP A 74 -4.77 -2.44 1.11
C ASP A 74 -5.13 -1.36 0.09
N ALA A 75 -4.59 -0.15 0.23
CA ALA A 75 -4.74 0.93 -0.74
C ALA A 75 -4.18 0.56 -2.13
N ILE A 76 -3.02 -0.10 -2.16
CA ILE A 76 -2.42 -0.65 -3.39
C ILE A 76 -3.33 -1.73 -3.98
N GLY A 77 -3.84 -2.66 -3.16
CA GLY A 77 -4.75 -3.73 -3.59
C GLY A 77 -6.03 -3.19 -4.23
N GLN A 78 -6.61 -2.12 -3.69
CA GLN A 78 -7.78 -1.44 -4.27
C GLN A 78 -7.49 -0.72 -5.59
N THR A 79 -6.21 -0.48 -5.89
CA THR A 79 -5.79 0.37 -7.02
C THR A 79 -5.08 -0.42 -8.11
N VAL A 80 -4.63 -1.64 -7.83
CA VAL A 80 -3.79 -2.43 -8.74
C VAL A 80 -4.45 -2.74 -10.08
N ALA A 81 -5.77 -2.96 -10.07
CA ALA A 81 -6.58 -3.21 -11.27
C ALA A 81 -6.95 -1.94 -12.06
N LYS A 82 -6.70 -0.75 -11.50
CA LYS A 82 -7.03 0.54 -12.15
C LYS A 82 -5.98 0.93 -13.18
N THR A 83 -6.34 1.85 -14.09
CA THR A 83 -5.44 2.33 -15.16
C THR A 83 -5.36 3.86 -15.21
N GLY A 84 -4.35 4.40 -15.89
CA GLY A 84 -4.20 5.84 -16.10
C GLY A 84 -4.24 6.67 -14.81
N ARG A 85 -5.03 7.76 -14.82
CA ARG A 85 -5.15 8.70 -13.69
C ARG A 85 -5.82 8.10 -12.45
N GLU A 86 -6.49 6.97 -12.59
CA GLU A 86 -7.20 6.30 -11.49
C GLU A 86 -6.25 5.49 -10.60
N ARG A 87 -4.96 5.39 -10.97
CA ARG A 87 -3.92 4.74 -10.16
C ARG A 87 -3.43 5.62 -9.01
N VAL A 88 -4.36 6.28 -8.36
CA VAL A 88 -4.14 7.15 -7.21
C VAL A 88 -5.12 6.74 -6.12
N PHE A 89 -4.59 6.42 -4.94
CA PHE A 89 -5.36 6.26 -3.72
C PHE A 89 -5.07 7.43 -2.79
N LYS A 90 -6.12 8.03 -2.22
CA LYS A 90 -6.00 9.12 -1.24
C LYS A 90 -6.67 8.70 0.05
N PHE A 91 -5.88 8.62 1.12
CA PHE A 91 -6.41 8.38 2.45
C PHE A 91 -7.32 9.55 2.86
N PRO A 92 -8.50 9.25 3.45
CA PRO A 92 -9.33 10.27 4.07
C PRO A 92 -8.60 10.83 5.30
N ALA A 93 -8.70 12.15 5.49
CA ALA A 93 -8.20 12.84 6.67
C ALA A 93 -9.02 12.49 7.91
#